data_AF-A0A7C4L170-F1
#
_entry.id   AF-A0A7C4L170-F1
#
_cell.length_a   1.000
_cell.length_b   1.000
_cell.length_c   1.000
_cell.angle_alpha   90.00
_cell.angle_beta   90.00
_cell.angle_gamma   90.00
#
_symmetry.space_group_name_H-M   'P 1'
#
loop_
_entity.id
_entity.type
_entity.pdbx_description
1 polymer ?
#
loop_
_entity_poly.entity_id
_entity_poly.type
_entity_poly.pdbx_seq_one_letter_code
_entity_poly.pdbx_strand_id
1 'polypeptide(L)'
;MINIILFLTFLLFSFGQLARLSFFEGKINVYLYEILLLLTLFYFFIKGRISALKQSFTHLKFFYFFFIILFFSNLITLFNFSLWQNLIAFLYLIRLVIYFLYGVYLSYWIKKNHSLKATTTYGAIFLAIMTVFSSFTQYIFYPNLRNLYYLGWDEHLYR
;
A
#
# COMPACT_ATOMS: atom_id res chain seq x y z
N MET A 1 2.64 7.51 20.77
CA MET A 1 1.66 6.55 20.19
C MET A 1 1.73 6.50 18.66
N ILE A 2 1.48 7.58 17.92
CA ILE A 2 1.46 7.54 16.44
C ILE A 2 2.80 7.08 15.82
N ASN A 3 3.94 7.49 16.40
CA ASN A 3 5.27 7.03 15.96
C ASN A 3 5.44 5.51 16.08
N ILE A 4 4.86 4.90 17.12
CA ILE A 4 4.91 3.44 17.31
C ILE A 4 4.11 2.75 16.21
N ILE A 5 2.88 3.21 15.95
CA ILE A 5 2.03 2.65 14.88
C ILE A 5 2.71 2.81 13.52
N LEU A 6 3.33 3.96 13.25
CA LEU A 6 4.07 4.21 12.02
C LEU A 6 5.26 3.26 11.88
N PHE A 7 6.06 3.09 12.93
CA PHE A 7 7.19 2.16 12.90
C PHE A 7 6.73 0.70 12.74
N LEU A 8 5.65 0.30 13.42
CA LEU A 8 5.03 -1.02 13.24
C LEU A 8 4.52 -1.21 11.81
N THR A 9 4.06 -0.15 11.14
CA THR A 9 3.68 -0.21 9.73
C THR A 9 4.88 -0.59 8.86
N PHE A 10 6.05 0.02 9.08
CA PHE A 10 7.29 -0.36 8.39
C PHE A 10 7.75 -1.78 8.72
N LEU A 11 7.63 -2.20 9.98
CA LEU A 11 7.93 -3.56 10.40
C LEU A 11 7.06 -4.59 9.67
N LEU A 12 5.74 -4.40 9.65
CA LEU A 12 4.83 -5.31 8.97
C LEU A 12 5.01 -5.29 7.45
N PHE A 13 5.32 -4.13 6.88
CA PHE A 13 5.64 -4.01 5.47
C PHE A 13 6.89 -4.83 5.11
N SER A 14 7.89 -4.89 6.00
CA SER A 14 9.13 -5.63 5.76
C SER A 14 8.94 -7.14 5.59
N PHE A 15 7.82 -7.70 6.06
CA PHE A 15 7.47 -9.10 5.81
C PHE A 15 6.95 -9.36 4.40
N GLY A 16 6.60 -8.31 3.64
CA GLY A 16 6.16 -8.41 2.25
C GLY A 16 5.01 -9.41 2.08
N GLN A 17 5.22 -10.41 1.22
CA GLN A 17 4.22 -11.44 0.91
C GLN A 17 3.89 -12.35 2.10
N LEU A 18 4.77 -12.50 3.09
CA LEU A 18 4.52 -13.34 4.27
C LEU A 18 3.38 -12.77 5.14
N ALA A 19 3.16 -11.46 5.10
CA ALA A 19 2.09 -10.78 5.82
C ALA A 19 0.80 -10.62 5.00
N ARG A 20 0.65 -11.39 3.92
CA ARG A 20 -0.53 -11.36 3.03
C ARG A 20 -1.61 -12.31 3.53
N LEU A 21 -2.84 -11.81 3.59
CA LEU A 21 -4.06 -12.56 3.77
C LEU A 21 -4.76 -12.67 2.40
N SER A 22 -4.85 -13.89 1.89
CA SER A 22 -5.47 -14.20 0.60
C SER A 22 -6.91 -14.66 0.79
N PHE A 23 -7.84 -14.10 0.02
CA PHE A 23 -9.26 -14.47 -0.01
C PHE A 23 -9.66 -14.88 -1.43
N PHE A 24 -10.71 -15.70 -1.54
CA PHE A 24 -11.28 -16.16 -2.83
C PHE A 24 -10.21 -16.73 -3.77
N GLU A 25 -9.45 -17.72 -3.28
CA GLU A 25 -8.37 -18.38 -4.05
C GLU A 25 -7.26 -17.42 -4.50
N GLY A 26 -7.00 -16.35 -3.73
CA GLY A 26 -5.93 -15.39 -4.03
C GLY A 26 -6.34 -14.24 -4.94
N LYS A 27 -7.61 -14.15 -5.35
CA LYS A 27 -8.14 -13.05 -6.17
C LYS A 27 -8.14 -11.71 -5.42
N ILE A 28 -8.36 -11.75 -4.09
CA ILE A 28 -8.31 -10.57 -3.22
C ILE A 28 -7.25 -10.79 -2.16
N ASN A 29 -6.27 -9.90 -2.11
CA ASN A 29 -5.16 -9.98 -1.17
C ASN A 29 -5.15 -8.73 -0.30
N VAL A 30 -5.06 -8.89 1.02
CA VAL A 30 -4.94 -7.81 2.01
C VAL A 30 -3.68 -8.02 2.83
N TYR A 31 -2.91 -6.98 3.08
CA TYR A 31 -1.67 -7.06 3.84
C TYR A 31 -1.86 -6.49 5.25
N LEU A 32 -1.23 -7.11 6.25
CA LEU A 32 -1.36 -6.68 7.64
C LEU A 32 -0.94 -5.22 7.86
N TYR A 33 0.06 -4.72 7.13
CA TYR A 33 0.48 -3.32 7.23
C TYR A 33 -0.60 -2.33 6.79
N GLU A 34 -1.53 -2.74 5.91
CA GLU A 34 -2.59 -1.86 5.41
C GLU A 34 -3.55 -1.46 6.52
N ILE A 35 -3.75 -2.33 7.52
CA ILE A 35 -4.59 -2.02 8.70
C ILE A 35 -3.97 -0.86 9.47
N LEU A 36 -2.66 -0.92 9.75
CA LEU A 36 -1.96 0.16 10.47
C LEU A 36 -1.84 1.44 9.62
N LEU A 37 -1.66 1.29 8.30
CA LEU A 37 -1.67 2.39 7.36
C LEU A 37 -3.03 3.12 7.36
N LEU A 38 -4.15 2.39 7.37
CA LEU A 38 -5.48 2.98 7.45
C LEU A 38 -5.71 3.70 8.78
N LEU A 39 -5.26 3.12 9.90
CA LEU A 39 -5.35 3.78 11.22
C LEU A 39 -4.55 5.08 11.27
N THR A 40 -3.32 5.08 10.74
CA THR A 40 -2.47 6.28 10.67
C THR A 40 -3.04 7.32 9.71
N LEU A 41 -3.56 6.91 8.56
CA LEU A 41 -4.26 7.78 7.61
C LEU A 41 -5.49 8.44 8.26
N PHE A 42 -6.33 7.66 8.94
CA PHE A 42 -7.51 8.17 9.63
C PHE A 42 -7.15 9.19 10.72
N TYR A 43 -6.11 8.89 11.51
CA TYR A 43 -5.59 9.83 12.51
C TYR A 43 -5.09 11.14 11.88
N PHE A 44 -4.32 11.06 10.78
CA PHE A 44 -3.84 12.24 10.07
C PHE A 44 -4.97 13.02 9.40
N PHE A 45 -5.99 12.33 8.89
CA PHE A 45 -7.17 12.93 8.28
C PHE A 45 -7.97 13.73 9.32
N ILE A 46 -8.24 13.17 10.51
CA ILE A 46 -8.96 13.89 11.57
C ILE A 46 -8.22 15.17 11.97
N LYS A 47 -6.90 15.10 12.14
CA LYS A 47 -6.10 16.25 12.57
C LYS A 47 -5.86 17.28 11.48
N GLY A 48 -5.56 16.84 10.26
CA GLY A 48 -5.19 17.70 9.14
C GLY A 48 -6.40 18.20 8.35
N ARG A 49 -7.51 17.45 8.40
CA ARG A 49 -8.71 17.64 7.57
C ARG A 49 -8.31 17.83 6.10
N ILE A 50 -8.97 18.74 5.40
CA ILE A 50 -8.77 19.02 3.98
C ILE A 50 -7.50 19.85 3.74
N SER A 51 -6.82 20.37 4.78
CA SER A 51 -5.66 21.27 4.59
C SER A 51 -4.48 20.58 3.91
N ALA A 52 -4.24 19.30 4.22
CA ALA A 52 -3.20 18.50 3.57
C ALA A 52 -3.49 18.35 2.07
N LEU A 53 -4.75 18.08 1.70
CA LEU A 53 -5.18 17.95 0.31
C LEU A 53 -5.08 19.28 -0.45
N LYS A 54 -5.47 20.40 0.16
CA LYS A 54 -5.33 21.73 -0.46
C LYS A 54 -3.87 22.06 -0.75
N GLN A 55 -2.98 21.78 0.21
CA GLN A 55 -1.55 22.05 0.03
C GLN A 55 -0.90 21.12 -1.00
N SER A 56 -1.32 19.86 -1.09
CA SER A 56 -0.78 18.94 -2.10
C SER A 56 -1.34 19.20 -3.49
N PHE A 57 -2.57 19.71 -3.62
CA PHE A 57 -3.22 19.93 -4.92
C PHE A 57 -2.42 20.85 -5.85
N THR A 58 -1.77 21.87 -5.30
CA THR A 58 -0.94 22.80 -6.10
C THR A 58 0.22 22.10 -6.81
N HIS A 59 0.81 21.09 -6.17
CA HIS A 59 1.99 20.39 -6.67
C HIS A 59 1.65 19.05 -7.35
N LEU A 60 0.54 18.41 -6.95
CA LEU A 60 0.17 17.06 -7.38
C LEU A 60 -1.11 17.02 -8.23
N LYS A 61 -1.57 18.16 -8.79
CA LYS A 61 -2.79 18.25 -9.62
C LYS A 61 -2.89 17.17 -10.71
N PHE A 62 -1.75 16.79 -11.31
CA PHE A 62 -1.69 15.74 -12.32
C PHE A 62 -2.15 14.38 -11.78
N PHE A 63 -1.76 14.02 -10.56
CA PHE A 63 -2.19 12.77 -9.93
C PHE A 63 -3.69 12.76 -9.64
N TYR A 64 -4.27 13.89 -9.22
CA TYR A 64 -5.72 13.99 -9.05
C TYR A 64 -6.46 13.78 -10.38
N PHE A 65 -5.96 14.37 -11.47
CA PHE A 65 -6.53 14.15 -12.80
C PHE A 65 -6.36 12.70 -13.28
N PHE A 66 -5.20 12.10 -13.00
CA PHE A 66 -4.94 10.69 -13.27
C PHE A 66 -5.96 9.78 -12.55
N PHE A 67 -6.27 10.03 -11.28
CA PHE A 67 -7.30 9.26 -10.57
C PHE A 67 -8.69 9.43 -11.17
N ILE A 68 -9.03 10.61 -11.68
CA ILE A 68 -10.29 10.85 -12.40
C ILE A 68 -10.32 9.99 -13.68
N ILE A 69 -9.24 9.98 -14.46
CA ILE A 69 -9.13 9.13 -15.66
C ILE A 69 -9.29 7.66 -15.30
N LEU A 70 -8.59 7.18 -14.27
CA LEU A 70 -8.69 5.78 -13.83
C LEU A 70 -10.12 5.42 -13.38
N PHE A 71 -10.79 6.32 -12.67
CA PHE A 71 -12.17 6.12 -12.26
C PHE A 71 -13.10 5.97 -13.46
N PHE A 72 -13.04 6.87 -14.44
CA PHE A 72 -13.86 6.77 -15.65
C PHE A 72 -13.49 5.55 -16.51
N SER A 73 -12.20 5.20 -16.60
CA SER A 73 -11.75 3.98 -17.27
C SER A 73 -12.39 2.74 -16.64
N ASN A 74 -12.43 2.67 -15.31
CA ASN A 74 -13.08 1.57 -14.58
C ASN A 74 -14.61 1.53 -14.78
N LEU A 75 -15.26 2.67 -14.98
CA LEU A 75 -16.69 2.72 -15.31
C LEU A 75 -16.98 2.17 -16.72
N ILE A 76 -16.11 2.44 -17.69
CA ILE A 76 -16.26 1.92 -19.06
C ILE A 76 -16.15 0.40 -19.07
N THR A 77 -15.29 -0.19 -18.23
CA THR A 77 -15.10 -1.64 -18.15
C THR A 77 -16.31 -2.39 -17.56
N LEU A 78 -17.26 -1.69 -16.93
CA LEU A 78 -18.48 -2.31 -16.38
C LEU A 78 -19.28 -3.11 -17.40
N PHE A 79 -19.23 -2.71 -18.68
CA PHE A 79 -19.96 -3.37 -19.77
C PHE A 79 -19.20 -4.54 -20.40
N ASN A 80 -17.89 -4.64 -20.17
CA ASN A 80 -17.03 -5.62 -20.85
C ASN A 80 -16.68 -6.83 -19.98
N PHE A 81 -16.85 -6.71 -18.66
CA PHE A 81 -16.43 -7.73 -17.69
C PHE A 81 -17.55 -8.12 -16.73
N SER A 82 -17.41 -9.29 -16.11
CA SER A 82 -18.36 -9.74 -15.08
C SER A 82 -18.38 -8.76 -13.88
N LEU A 83 -19.52 -8.72 -13.17
CA LEU A 83 -19.67 -7.92 -11.95
C LEU A 83 -18.53 -8.19 -10.95
N TRP A 84 -18.18 -9.46 -10.77
CA TRP A 84 -17.08 -9.86 -9.87
C TRP A 84 -15.72 -9.30 -10.27
N GLN A 85 -15.37 -9.36 -11.55
CA GLN A 85 -14.10 -8.79 -12.04
C GLN A 85 -14.06 -7.27 -11.87
N ASN A 86 -15.18 -6.58 -12.13
CA ASN A 86 -15.28 -5.14 -11.95
C ASN A 86 -15.17 -4.74 -10.47
N LEU A 87 -15.80 -5.47 -9.55
CA LEU A 87 -15.66 -5.24 -8.10
C LEU A 87 -14.22 -5.39 -7.64
N ILE A 88 -13.52 -6.45 -8.09
CA ILE A 88 -12.11 -6.66 -7.77
C ILE A 88 -11.27 -5.49 -8.31
N ALA A 89 -11.45 -5.10 -9.58
CA ALA A 89 -10.73 -3.97 -10.17
C ALA A 89 -10.98 -2.66 -9.40
N PHE A 90 -12.21 -2.42 -8.96
CA PHE A 90 -12.57 -1.26 -8.15
C PHE A 90 -11.89 -1.27 -6.77
N LEU A 91 -11.76 -2.43 -6.11
CA LEU A 91 -11.02 -2.56 -4.86
C LEU A 91 -9.53 -2.20 -5.02
N TYR A 92 -8.91 -2.59 -6.14
CA TYR A 92 -7.53 -2.20 -6.45
C TYR A 92 -7.40 -0.69 -6.70
N LEU A 93 -8.39 -0.06 -7.35
CA LEU A 93 -8.43 1.40 -7.50
C LEU A 93 -8.53 2.10 -6.14
N ILE A 94 -9.40 1.62 -5.24
CA ILE A 94 -9.53 2.13 -3.87
C ILE A 94 -8.18 2.03 -3.13
N ARG A 95 -7.52 0.87 -3.19
CA ARG A 95 -6.18 0.67 -2.58
C ARG A 95 -5.17 1.69 -3.10
N LEU A 96 -5.12 1.92 -4.41
CA LEU A 96 -4.20 2.89 -5.00
C LEU A 96 -4.47 4.31 -4.50
N VAL A 97 -5.75 4.71 -4.41
CA VAL A 97 -6.15 6.01 -3.85
C VAL A 97 -5.75 6.12 -2.38
N ILE A 98 -5.95 5.08 -1.57
CA ILE A 98 -5.54 5.05 -0.15
C ILE A 98 -4.02 5.28 -0.03
N TYR A 99 -3.20 4.59 -0.83
CA TYR A 99 -1.75 4.75 -0.79
C TYR A 99 -1.31 6.16 -1.19
N PHE A 100 -1.93 6.74 -2.22
CA PHE A 100 -1.66 8.11 -2.61
C PHE A 100 -2.03 9.10 -1.50
N LEU A 101 -3.24 8.99 -0.94
CA LEU A 101 -3.69 9.83 0.16
C LEU A 101 -2.77 9.69 1.37
N TYR A 102 -2.36 8.47 1.71
CA TYR A 102 -1.39 8.23 2.77
C TYR A 102 -0.07 8.97 2.53
N GLY A 103 0.49 8.91 1.32
CA GLY A 103 1.68 9.68 0.95
C GLY A 103 1.50 11.19 1.10
N VAL A 104 0.34 11.72 0.69
CA VAL A 104 0.00 13.15 0.86
C VAL A 104 -0.05 13.55 2.34
N TYR A 105 -0.79 12.81 3.15
CA TYR A 105 -0.96 13.12 4.58
C TYR A 105 0.33 12.93 5.37
N LEU A 106 1.08 11.86 5.11
CA LEU A 106 2.37 11.60 5.76
C LEU A 106 3.37 12.71 5.44
N SER A 107 3.47 13.10 4.16
CA SER A 107 4.36 14.20 3.73
C SER A 107 4.01 15.53 4.38
N TYR A 108 2.70 15.83 4.49
CA TYR A 108 2.22 17.03 5.17
C TYR A 108 2.64 17.06 6.66
N TRP A 109 2.46 15.94 7.38
CA TRP A 109 2.73 15.88 8.81
C TRP A 109 4.21 15.79 9.15
N ILE A 110 5.02 15.14 8.31
CA ILE A 110 6.49 15.08 8.49
C ILE A 110 7.13 16.46 8.44
N LYS A 111 6.63 17.36 7.58
CA LYS A 111 7.11 18.76 7.52
C LYS A 111 6.82 19.54 8.79
N LYS A 112 5.79 19.14 9.55
CA LYS A 112 5.31 19.84 10.76
C LYS A 112 5.81 19.23 12.06
N ASN A 113 6.30 17.99 12.05
CA ASN A 113 6.67 17.27 13.26
C ASN A 113 8.00 16.52 13.06
N HIS A 114 9.04 17.01 13.73
CA HIS A 114 10.39 16.45 13.65
C HIS A 114 10.48 15.00 14.14
N SER A 115 9.69 14.62 15.17
CA SER A 115 9.68 13.24 15.66
C SER A 115 9.09 12.27 14.63
N LEU A 116 8.01 12.66 13.94
CA LEU A 116 7.43 11.88 12.84
C LEU A 116 8.39 11.76 11.66
N LYS A 117 9.12 12.83 11.34
CA LYS A 117 10.18 12.82 10.33
C LYS A 117 11.23 11.78 10.67
N ALA A 118 11.79 11.84 11.88
CA ALA A 118 12.80 10.90 12.35
C ALA A 118 12.28 9.45 12.28
N THR A 119 11.09 9.17 12.83
CA THR A 119 10.49 7.83 12.78
C THR A 119 10.29 7.34 11.35
N THR A 120 9.84 8.20 10.43
CA THR A 120 9.66 7.81 9.02
C THR A 120 11.00 7.50 8.37
N THR A 121 12.02 8.33 8.59
CA THR A 121 13.36 8.12 8.04
C THR A 121 13.97 6.82 8.56
N TYR A 122 13.97 6.59 9.87
CA TYR A 122 14.51 5.36 10.45
C TYR A 122 13.68 4.13 10.06
N GLY A 123 12.36 4.25 9.97
CA GLY A 123 11.49 3.19 9.48
C GLY A 123 11.76 2.81 8.03
N ALA A 124 12.00 3.79 7.16
CA ALA A 124 12.36 3.56 5.76
C ALA A 124 13.75 2.91 5.63
N ILE A 125 14.73 3.36 6.42
CA ILE A 125 16.07 2.72 6.48
C ILE A 125 15.94 1.28 6.97
N PHE A 126 15.18 1.04 8.04
CA PHE A 126 14.92 -0.29 8.56
C PHE A 126 14.27 -1.19 7.49
N LEU A 127 13.24 -0.69 6.81
CA LEU A 127 12.57 -1.43 5.73
C LEU A 127 13.56 -1.79 4.61
N ALA A 128 14.40 -0.85 4.18
CA ALA A 128 15.40 -1.10 3.14
C ALA A 128 16.39 -2.20 3.57
N ILE A 129 16.92 -2.12 4.80
CA ILE A 129 17.84 -3.13 5.34
C ILE A 129 17.16 -4.50 5.41
N MET A 130 15.95 -4.57 5.96
CA MET A 130 15.21 -5.83 6.06
C MET A 130 14.92 -6.42 4.69
N THR A 131 14.51 -5.59 3.71
CA THR A 131 14.23 -6.03 2.34
C THR A 131 15.47 -6.60 1.67
N VAL A 132 16.62 -5.92 1.79
CA VAL A 132 17.89 -6.41 1.26
C VAL A 132 18.23 -7.75 1.89
N PHE A 133 18.23 -7.82 3.24
CA PHE A 133 18.57 -9.03 3.95
C PHE A 133 17.65 -10.19 3.59
N SER A 134 16.32 -10.00 3.65
CA SER A 134 15.35 -11.04 3.32
C SER A 134 15.45 -11.49 1.87
N SER A 135 15.71 -10.58 0.93
CA SER A 135 15.88 -10.92 -0.49
C SER A 135 17.12 -11.76 -0.73
N PHE A 136 18.26 -11.41 -0.12
CA PHE A 136 19.48 -12.21 -0.21
C PHE A 136 19.32 -13.59 0.45
N THR A 137 18.71 -13.64 1.64
CA THR A 137 18.42 -14.91 2.32
C THR A 137 17.51 -15.79 1.47
N GLN A 138 16.42 -15.24 0.93
CA GLN A 138 15.52 -15.98 0.06
C GLN A 138 16.26 -16.45 -1.21
N TYR A 139 17.04 -15.60 -1.86
CA TYR A 139 17.76 -15.95 -3.07
C TYR A 139 18.75 -17.11 -2.87
N ILE A 140 19.48 -17.14 -1.77
CA ILE A 140 20.50 -18.17 -1.50
C ILE A 140 19.85 -19.47 -0.98
N PHE A 141 18.94 -19.37 -0.01
CA PHE A 141 18.45 -20.54 0.73
C PHE A 141 17.11 -21.05 0.22
N TYR A 142 16.33 -20.22 -0.46
CA TYR A 142 14.98 -20.55 -0.89
C TYR A 142 14.62 -19.96 -2.28
N PRO A 143 15.41 -20.29 -3.32
CA PRO A 143 15.25 -19.68 -4.64
C PRO A 143 13.96 -20.08 -5.35
N ASN A 144 13.35 -21.21 -4.97
CA ASN A 144 12.16 -21.75 -5.62
C ASN A 144 10.93 -21.63 -4.71
N LEU A 145 9.98 -20.77 -5.09
CA LEU A 145 8.73 -20.53 -4.38
C LEU A 145 7.56 -21.42 -4.85
N ARG A 146 7.79 -22.35 -5.78
CA ARG A 146 6.72 -23.13 -6.42
C ARG A 146 5.92 -23.99 -5.45
N ASN A 147 6.56 -24.46 -4.39
CA ASN A 147 5.86 -25.20 -3.34
C ASN A 147 4.83 -24.33 -2.60
N LEU A 148 4.86 -23.00 -2.73
CA LEU A 148 3.87 -22.06 -2.19
C LEU A 148 2.75 -21.72 -3.19
N TYR A 149 2.67 -22.42 -4.33
CA TYR A 149 1.63 -22.24 -5.35
C TYR A 149 0.22 -22.22 -4.74
N TYR A 150 -0.07 -23.16 -3.85
CA TYR A 150 -1.37 -23.30 -3.21
C TYR A 150 -1.77 -22.09 -2.33
N LEU A 151 -0.82 -21.22 -1.99
CA LEU A 151 -1.04 -19.96 -1.27
C LEU A 151 -1.18 -18.75 -2.22
N GLY A 152 -1.14 -18.98 -3.53
CA GLY A 152 -1.21 -17.96 -4.59
C GLY A 152 0.11 -17.20 -4.78
N TRP A 153 1.26 -17.82 -4.47
CA TRP A 153 2.57 -17.15 -4.54
C TRP A 153 3.19 -17.15 -5.94
N ASP A 154 2.71 -17.99 -6.86
CA ASP A 154 3.16 -18.02 -8.26
C ASP A 154 2.17 -18.79 -9.15
N GLU A 155 1.34 -18.13 -9.97
CA GLU A 155 0.50 -18.82 -10.97
C GLU A 155 1.23 -19.06 -12.31
N HIS A 156 2.45 -18.54 -12.47
CA HIS A 156 3.03 -18.27 -13.78
C HIS A 156 3.98 -19.34 -14.33
N LEU A 157 3.92 -20.57 -13.81
CA LEU A 157 4.37 -21.72 -14.57
C LEU A 157 3.15 -22.36 -15.24
N TYR A 158 3.06 -22.17 -16.56
CA TYR A 158 2.03 -22.63 -17.51
C TYR A 158 0.87 -21.65 -17.82
N ARG A 159 1.16 -20.35 -17.93
CA ARG A 159 0.50 -19.50 -18.94
C ARG A 159 1.45 -19.25 -20.10
#